data_AF-A0A0N8T740-F1
#
_entry.id   AF-A0A0N8T740-F1
#
_cell.length_a   1.000
_cell.length_b   1.000
_cell.length_c   1.000
_cell.angle_alpha   90.00
_cell.angle_beta   90.00
_cell.angle_gamma   90.00
#
_symmetry.space_group_name_H-M   'P 1'
#
loop_
_entity.id
_entity.type
_entity.pdbx_description
1 polymer ?
#
loop_
_entity_poly.entity_id
_entity_poly.type
_entity_poly.pdbx_seq_one_letter_code
_entity_poly.pdbx_strand_id
1 'polypeptide(L)'
;MGKLHHAMMGTAAVAIGTAAAIPGTLVNLAAGGQARSAVRFGHPSGTLRVGAQAVQDAGGWKVTKALMSRSARVLMEGWVRVPQQGD
;
A
#
# COMPACT_ATOMS: atom_id res chain seq x y z
N MET A 1 -9.84 -11.00 5.27
CA MET A 1 -10.80 -12.06 4.93
C MET A 1 -10.17 -13.46 4.99
N GLY A 2 -9.53 -13.84 6.12
CA GLY A 2 -9.07 -15.22 6.42
C GLY A 2 -8.15 -15.96 5.43
N LYS A 3 -7.78 -15.37 4.30
CA LYS A 3 -7.04 -15.97 3.19
C LYS A 3 -5.87 -15.09 2.81
N LEU A 4 -4.80 -15.71 2.32
CA LEU A 4 -3.67 -14.99 1.75
C LEU A 4 -4.12 -14.23 0.49
N HIS A 5 -3.73 -12.97 0.39
CA HIS A 5 -4.06 -12.14 -0.76
C HIS A 5 -3.18 -12.53 -1.96
N HIS A 6 -3.75 -12.60 -3.16
CA HIS A 6 -3.01 -13.07 -4.36
C HIS A 6 -1.90 -12.10 -4.80
N ALA A 7 -2.13 -10.79 -4.65
CA ALA A 7 -1.13 -9.74 -4.87
C ALA A 7 -0.79 -9.02 -3.56
N MET A 8 -1.03 -7.71 -3.47
CA MET A 8 -0.99 -6.95 -2.22
C MET A 8 -2.15 -5.94 -2.18
N MET A 9 -2.78 -5.78 -1.02
CA MET A 9 -3.83 -4.78 -0.82
C MET A 9 -3.23 -3.37 -0.95
N GLY A 10 -3.96 -2.43 -1.55
CA GLY A 10 -3.48 -1.06 -1.75
C GLY A 10 -3.09 -0.36 -0.44
N THR A 11 -3.91 -0.51 0.61
CA THR A 11 -3.62 0.05 1.94
C THR A 11 -2.42 -0.63 2.63
N ALA A 12 -2.26 -1.95 2.47
CA ALA A 12 -1.09 -2.66 2.96
C ALA A 12 0.19 -2.26 2.22
N ALA A 13 0.11 -1.96 0.93
CA ALA A 13 1.23 -1.40 0.17
C ALA A 13 1.65 -0.03 0.74
N VAL A 14 0.70 0.86 1.10
CA VAL A 14 1.01 2.13 1.79
C VAL A 14 1.71 1.88 3.12
N ALA A 15 1.25 0.92 3.92
CA ALA A 15 1.90 0.55 5.18
C ALA A 15 3.34 0.04 4.96
N ILE A 16 3.57 -0.80 3.94
CA ILE A 16 4.91 -1.26 3.55
C ILE A 16 5.81 -0.09 3.15
N GLY A 17 5.33 0.79 2.26
CA GLY A 17 6.11 1.95 1.82
C GLY A 17 6.45 2.89 2.98
N THR A 18 5.50 3.12 3.87
CA THR A 18 5.66 3.93 5.08
C THR A 18 6.70 3.32 6.02
N ALA A 19 6.54 2.05 6.38
CA ALA A 19 7.48 1.36 7.26
C ALA A 19 8.88 1.31 6.65
N ALA A 20 8.99 1.06 5.34
CA ALA A 20 10.27 1.09 4.63
C ALA A 20 10.96 2.45 4.67
N ALA A 21 10.21 3.56 4.74
CA ALA A 21 10.76 4.91 4.82
C ALA A 21 11.20 5.32 6.25
N ILE A 22 10.78 4.59 7.28
CA ILE A 22 11.14 4.83 8.67
C ILE A 22 12.31 3.91 9.04
N PRO A 23 13.53 4.44 9.27
CA PRO A 23 14.68 3.64 9.67
C PRO A 23 14.42 2.81 10.93
N GLY A 24 14.82 1.54 10.92
CA GLY A 24 14.73 0.66 12.08
C GLY A 24 13.43 -0.14 12.21
N THR A 25 12.40 0.11 11.38
CA THR A 25 11.26 -0.83 11.31
C THR A 25 11.69 -2.16 10.69
N LEU A 26 10.97 -3.25 10.98
CA LEU A 26 11.27 -4.56 10.39
C LEU A 26 11.23 -4.53 8.85
N VAL A 27 10.31 -3.77 8.25
CA VAL A 27 10.22 -3.63 6.79
C VAL A 27 11.44 -2.87 6.24
N ASN A 28 11.87 -1.81 6.93
CA ASN A 28 13.07 -1.07 6.55
C ASN A 28 14.33 -1.95 6.63
N LEU A 29 14.49 -2.70 7.72
CA LEU A 29 15.60 -3.64 7.91
C LEU A 29 15.62 -4.74 6.84
N ALA A 30 14.46 -5.34 6.54
CA ALA A 30 14.33 -6.32 5.46
C ALA A 30 14.68 -5.74 4.08
N ALA A 31 14.48 -4.44 3.88
CA ALA A 31 14.86 -3.72 2.66
C ALA A 31 16.32 -3.18 2.68
N GLY A 32 17.14 -3.57 3.67
CA GLY A 32 18.57 -3.20 3.77
C GLY A 32 18.88 -2.10 4.78
N GLY A 33 17.93 -1.66 5.60
CA GLY A 33 18.17 -0.86 6.81
C GLY A 33 18.55 0.61 6.60
N GLN A 34 18.54 1.10 5.36
CA GLN A 34 18.83 2.50 5.03
C GLN A 34 17.53 3.29 4.81
N ALA A 35 17.57 4.60 4.97
CA ALA A 35 16.43 5.46 4.62
C ALA A 35 16.11 5.32 3.12
N ARG A 36 14.86 5.01 2.78
CA ARG A 36 14.40 4.81 1.39
C ARG A 36 13.11 5.59 1.16
N SER A 37 13.07 6.39 0.11
CA SER A 37 11.85 7.07 -0.33
C SER A 37 10.92 6.16 -1.16
N ALA A 38 11.43 5.02 -1.63
CA ALA A 38 10.67 3.99 -2.29
C ALA A 38 11.32 2.60 -2.18
N VAL A 39 10.48 1.57 -2.17
CA VAL A 39 10.88 0.16 -2.23
C VAL A 39 10.11 -0.56 -3.33
N ARG A 40 10.75 -1.58 -3.93
CA ARG A 40 10.10 -2.58 -4.76
C ARG A 40 10.09 -3.88 -3.97
N PHE A 41 8.91 -4.37 -3.62
CA PHE A 41 8.74 -5.62 -2.88
C PHE A 41 8.06 -6.68 -3.74
N GLY A 42 8.37 -7.95 -3.45
CA GLY A 42 7.70 -9.10 -4.04
C GLY A 42 6.41 -9.46 -3.31
N HIS A 43 5.37 -9.81 -4.05
CA HIS A 43 4.12 -10.41 -3.56
C HIS A 43 3.78 -11.63 -4.44
N PRO A 44 2.80 -12.50 -4.09
CA PRO A 44 2.66 -13.79 -4.77
C PRO A 44 2.45 -13.69 -6.30
N SER A 45 1.81 -12.64 -6.80
CA SER A 45 1.67 -12.40 -8.26
C SER A 45 2.75 -11.50 -8.91
N GLY A 46 3.88 -11.19 -8.28
CA GLY A 46 4.94 -10.36 -8.91
C GLY A 46 5.56 -9.31 -7.99
N THR A 47 5.78 -8.09 -8.51
CA THR A 47 6.39 -6.98 -7.72
C THR A 47 5.56 -5.71 -7.77
N LEU A 48 5.64 -4.93 -6.69
CA LEU A 48 5.03 -3.60 -6.61
C LEU A 48 6.07 -2.59 -6.12
N ARG A 49 6.15 -1.42 -6.79
CA ARG A 49 6.93 -0.28 -6.31
C ARG A 49 6.01 0.66 -5.55
N VAL A 50 6.38 0.99 -4.31
CA VAL A 50 5.66 1.93 -3.45
C VAL A 50 6.64 2.91 -2.83
N GLY A 51 6.23 4.16 -2.65
CA GLY A 51 7.01 5.20 -2.01
C GLY A 51 6.30 5.83 -0.83
N ALA A 52 7.08 6.37 0.10
CA ALA A 52 6.59 7.21 1.17
C ALA A 52 7.63 8.28 1.53
N GLN A 53 7.15 9.42 2.00
CA GLN A 53 7.98 10.44 2.63
C GLN A 53 7.57 10.53 4.10
N ALA A 54 8.53 10.29 4.99
CA ALA A 54 8.36 10.40 6.42
C ALA A 54 9.39 11.38 6.98
N VAL A 55 8.94 12.26 7.86
CA VAL A 55 9.77 13.20 8.59
C VAL A 55 9.66 12.87 10.08
N GLN A 56 10.77 12.96 10.79
CA GLN A 56 10.78 12.85 12.24
C GLN A 56 10.90 14.26 12.81
N ASP A 57 9.93 14.65 13.64
CA ASP A 57 9.99 15.87 14.43
C ASP A 57 9.93 15.55 15.93
N ALA A 58 9.87 16.57 16.79
CA ALA A 58 9.83 16.39 18.24
C ALA A 58 8.61 15.58 18.74
N GLY A 59 7.56 15.45 17.94
CA GLY A 59 6.35 14.67 18.25
C GLY A 59 6.38 13.24 17.68
N GLY A 60 7.45 12.85 16.97
CA GLY A 60 7.62 11.51 16.40
C GLY A 60 7.60 11.49 14.89
N TRP A 61 7.31 10.32 14.32
CA TRP A 61 7.28 10.14 12.86
C TRP A 61 5.97 10.61 12.26
N LYS A 62 6.06 11.46 11.23
CA LYS A 62 4.94 11.95 10.44
C LYS A 62 5.14 11.61 8.96
N VAL A 63 4.18 10.91 8.37
CA VAL A 63 4.19 10.59 6.94
C VAL A 63 3.52 11.72 6.18
N THR A 64 4.24 12.36 5.28
CA THR A 64 3.75 13.50 4.50
C THR A 64 3.21 13.10 3.13
N LYS A 65 3.69 11.98 2.57
CA LYS A 65 3.25 11.45 1.27
C LYS A 65 3.31 9.93 1.23
N ALA A 66 2.38 9.33 0.49
CA ALA A 66 2.43 7.95 0.04
C ALA A 66 2.21 7.91 -1.48
N LEU A 67 2.99 7.10 -2.19
CA LEU A 67 3.07 7.11 -3.65
C LEU A 67 2.96 5.69 -4.19
N MET A 68 2.08 5.47 -5.18
CA MET A 68 1.99 4.21 -5.91
C MET A 68 1.49 4.43 -7.34
N SER A 69 1.84 3.53 -8.24
CA SER A 69 1.30 3.49 -9.60
C SER A 69 0.19 2.45 -9.69
N ARG A 70 -0.95 2.82 -10.28
CA ARG A 70 -2.09 1.93 -10.56
C ARG A 70 -2.65 2.26 -11.95
N SER A 71 -3.38 1.32 -12.54
CA SER A 71 -4.19 1.54 -13.74
C SER A 71 -5.67 1.30 -13.43
N ALA A 72 -6.55 1.89 -14.22
CA ALA A 72 -7.98 1.70 -14.13
C ALA A 72 -8.59 1.67 -15.54
N ARG A 73 -9.70 0.94 -15.70
CA ARG A 73 -10.52 0.92 -16.91
C ARG A 73 -11.97 0.66 -16.55
N VAL A 74 -12.90 1.21 -17.33
CA VAL A 74 -14.31 0.82 -17.26
C VAL A 74 -14.46 -0.61 -17.79
N LEU A 75 -15.20 -1.45 -17.07
CA LEU A 75 -15.53 -2.81 -17.50
C LEU A 75 -16.96 -2.90 -18.05
N MET A 76 -17.90 -2.19 -17.45
CA MET A 76 -19.31 -2.12 -17.86
C MET A 76 -19.89 -0.75 -17.47
N GLU A 77 -20.77 -0.21 -18.30
CA GLU A 77 -21.56 0.99 -18.06
C GLU A 77 -23.05 0.64 -18.21
N GLY A 78 -23.90 1.13 -17.32
CA GLY A 78 -25.33 0.83 -17.29
C GLY A 78 -25.90 0.85 -15.88
N TRP A 79 -26.95 0.06 -15.64
CA TRP A 79 -27.67 0.01 -14.36
C TRP A 79 -27.57 -1.37 -13.73
N VAL A 80 -27.08 -1.43 -12.49
CA VAL A 80 -27.28 -2.61 -11.63
C VAL A 80 -28.71 -2.60 -11.12
N ARG A 81 -29.38 -3.76 -11.12
CA ARG A 81 -30.72 -3.92 -10.54
C ARG A 81 -30.63 -4.77 -9.27
N VAL A 82 -31.41 -4.43 -8.25
CA VAL A 82 -31.53 -5.18 -6.99
C VAL A 82 -33.00 -5.49 -6.72
N PRO A 83 -33.33 -6.54 -5.95
CA PRO A 83 -34.69 -6.80 -5.51
C PRO A 83 -35.27 -5.61 -4.73
N GLN A 84 -36.59 -5.43 -4.80
CA GLN A 84 -37.28 -4.52 -3.89
C GLN A 84 -37.18 -5.09 -2.46
N GLN A 85 -36.80 -4.25 -1.49
CA GLN A 85 -36.86 -4.63 -0.08
C GLN A 85 -38.34 -4.84 0.27
N GLY A 86 -38.69 -6.04 0.73
CA GLY A 86 -40.04 -6.32 1.23
C GLY A 86 -40.29 -5.61 2.56
N ASP A 87 -41.55 -5.26 2.81
CA ASP A 87 -42.03 -4.75 4.11
C ASP A 87 -41.97 -5.83 5.21
#